data_AF-A0A0N9I4S1-F1
#
_entry.id   AF-A0A0N9I4S1-F1
#
_cell.length_a   1.000
_cell.length_b   1.000
_cell.length_c   1.000
_cell.angle_alpha   90.00
_cell.angle_beta   90.00
_cell.angle_gamma   90.00
#
_symmetry.space_group_name_H-M   'P 1'
#
loop_
_entity.id
_entity.type
_entity.pdbx_description
1 polymer ?
#
loop_
_entity_poly.entity_id
_entity_poly.type
_entity_poly.pdbx_seq_one_letter_code
_entity_poly.pdbx_strand_id
1 'polypeptide(L)'
;MITKRGMGMRRRLSALLAACVPLLAVAAPASAHSAQFTAYDNHNYAGVALKLVDVNLIRQIEHPGWLELTSAGNLPPESEFRTVARRAAERSPGPIVLDFENIWLRDDNRQPPVERRVAIWTKLLTWARAEARPGQIVGAYKFLNEVDLRFEQQAKDLARLESAFFPQLYTGTDYTHGTWTARLRARIGKARRIDPAKPVIAYIWPQYETGQPGAWVPGDRWRAQLDALLREGTNGFVIWGPVRNPPPDAASQPWVAQTRQFLDAL
;
A
#
# COMPACT_ATOMS: atom_id res chain seq x y z
N MET A 1 -40.77 36.93 76.35
CA MET A 1 -40.15 35.79 75.62
C MET A 1 -40.70 35.79 74.21
N ILE A 2 -40.02 36.44 73.25
CA ILE A 2 -38.97 35.88 72.37
C ILE A 2 -39.54 34.99 71.26
N THR A 3 -39.76 35.61 70.08
CA THR A 3 -39.42 35.19 68.67
C THR A 3 -39.85 33.78 68.17
N LYS A 4 -40.03 33.45 66.88
CA LYS A 4 -39.59 34.00 65.58
C LYS A 4 -40.31 33.23 64.45
N ARG A 5 -40.28 33.83 63.26
CA ARG A 5 -40.66 33.34 61.92
C ARG A 5 -40.09 31.96 61.53
N GLY A 6 -40.79 31.26 60.64
CA GLY A 6 -40.24 30.21 59.78
C GLY A 6 -41.05 30.04 58.50
N MET A 7 -40.46 30.42 57.38
CA MET A 7 -41.02 30.54 56.04
C MET A 7 -40.48 29.41 55.17
N GLY A 8 -41.27 28.89 54.23
CA GLY A 8 -40.82 27.99 53.15
C GLY A 8 -41.73 26.77 52.98
N MET A 9 -41.97 26.23 51.79
CA MET A 9 -41.44 26.52 50.46
C MET A 9 -42.37 25.77 49.49
N ARG A 10 -43.09 26.48 48.61
CA ARG A 10 -43.88 25.86 47.54
C ARG A 10 -42.92 25.27 46.51
N ARG A 11 -42.76 23.95 46.47
CA ARG A 11 -42.03 23.26 45.41
C ARG A 11 -42.93 23.15 44.17
N ARG A 12 -42.66 23.99 43.17
CA ARG A 12 -43.11 23.80 41.79
C ARG A 12 -42.23 22.71 41.17
N LEU A 13 -42.81 21.57 40.80
CA LEU A 13 -42.15 20.63 39.89
C LEU A 13 -42.30 21.17 38.47
N SER A 14 -41.22 21.75 37.93
CA SER A 14 -41.06 21.95 36.50
C SER A 14 -40.54 20.66 35.89
N ALA A 15 -41.38 19.96 35.12
CA ALA A 15 -40.94 18.86 34.29
C ALA A 15 -40.23 19.44 33.05
N LEU A 16 -38.90 19.29 32.99
CA LEU A 16 -38.13 19.47 31.76
C LEU A 16 -38.41 18.28 30.84
N LEU A 17 -39.14 18.50 29.74
CA LEU A 17 -39.09 17.60 28.59
C LEU A 17 -37.71 17.75 27.94
N ALA A 18 -36.84 16.77 28.13
CA ALA A 18 -35.65 16.59 27.31
C ALA A 18 -36.09 16.05 25.94
N ALA A 19 -36.02 16.89 24.91
CA ALA A 19 -36.17 16.46 23.53
C ALA A 19 -34.92 15.65 23.12
N CYS A 20 -35.02 14.33 23.14
CA CYS A 20 -34.05 13.45 22.49
C CYS A 20 -34.20 13.60 20.97
N VAL A 21 -33.35 14.43 20.35
CA VAL A 21 -33.15 14.40 18.90
C VAL A 21 -32.32 13.15 18.58
N PRO A 22 -32.81 12.20 17.78
CA PRO A 22 -31.98 11.09 17.33
C PRO A 22 -30.97 11.65 16.32
N LEU A 23 -29.69 11.67 16.71
CA LEU A 23 -28.59 11.78 15.77
C LEU A 23 -28.61 10.53 14.89
N LEU A 24 -29.21 10.64 13.70
CA LEU A 24 -29.00 9.70 12.61
C LEU A 24 -27.52 9.78 12.23
N ALA A 25 -26.72 8.89 12.81
CA ALA A 25 -25.39 8.61 12.29
C ALA A 25 -25.57 8.04 10.88
N VAL A 26 -25.34 8.88 9.87
CA VAL A 26 -25.15 8.41 8.50
C VAL A 26 -23.86 7.60 8.51
N ALA A 27 -23.98 6.30 8.78
CA ALA A 27 -22.92 5.36 8.50
C ALA A 27 -22.68 5.41 7.00
N ALA A 28 -21.54 5.95 6.58
CA ALA A 28 -21.09 5.81 5.20
C ALA A 28 -21.13 4.32 4.86
N PRO A 29 -21.70 3.91 3.71
CA PRO A 29 -21.71 2.52 3.34
C PRO A 29 -20.25 2.08 3.24
N ALA A 30 -19.84 1.19 4.14
CA ALA A 30 -18.63 0.41 3.97
C ALA A 30 -18.89 -0.46 2.73
N SER A 31 -18.43 0.01 1.57
CA SER A 31 -18.42 -0.79 0.35
C SER A 31 -17.51 -1.98 0.58
N ALA A 32 -18.08 -3.07 1.10
CA ALA A 32 -17.48 -4.38 1.08
C ALA A 32 -17.50 -4.86 -0.38
N HIS A 33 -16.58 -4.32 -1.20
CA HIS A 33 -16.14 -5.03 -2.39
C HIS A 33 -15.52 -6.33 -1.88
N SER A 34 -16.08 -7.49 -2.24
CA SER A 34 -15.27 -8.70 -2.28
C SER A 34 -14.20 -8.43 -3.34
N ALA A 35 -13.08 -7.85 -2.91
CA ALA A 35 -12.06 -7.37 -3.84
C ALA A 35 -11.53 -8.58 -4.63
N GLN A 36 -11.79 -8.55 -5.94
CA GLN A 36 -11.35 -9.55 -6.89
C GLN A 36 -9.83 -9.71 -6.80
N PHE A 37 -9.35 -10.97 -6.74
CA PHE A 37 -7.94 -11.26 -6.75
C PHE A 37 -7.33 -10.85 -8.10
N THR A 38 -6.52 -9.80 -8.12
CA THR A 38 -6.04 -9.17 -9.36
C THR A 38 -4.52 -9.27 -9.51
N ALA A 39 -4.06 -9.69 -10.68
CA ALA A 39 -2.64 -9.70 -11.03
C ALA A 39 -2.26 -8.49 -11.88
N TYR A 40 -1.15 -7.85 -11.55
CA TYR A 40 -0.63 -6.68 -12.25
C TYR A 40 0.79 -6.93 -12.78
N ASP A 41 1.12 -6.26 -13.88
CA ASP A 41 2.47 -6.28 -14.45
C ASP A 41 3.28 -5.07 -13.99
N ASN A 42 4.50 -5.32 -13.53
CA ASN A 42 5.52 -4.30 -13.37
C ASN A 42 6.91 -4.85 -13.71
N HIS A 43 6.98 -5.83 -14.60
CA HIS A 43 8.22 -6.42 -15.06
C HIS A 43 8.71 -5.78 -16.37
N ASN A 44 9.99 -5.95 -16.67
CA ASN A 44 10.62 -5.45 -17.90
C ASN A 44 11.24 -6.58 -18.72
N TYR A 45 10.71 -7.80 -18.56
CA TYR A 45 11.19 -8.99 -19.23
C TYR A 45 10.74 -9.02 -20.69
N ALA A 46 11.69 -9.05 -21.61
CA ALA A 46 11.40 -9.15 -23.04
C ALA A 46 10.72 -10.50 -23.37
N GLY A 47 9.74 -10.46 -24.27
CA GLY A 47 9.04 -11.66 -24.77
C GLY A 47 8.05 -12.29 -23.78
N VAL A 48 7.88 -11.74 -22.57
CA VAL A 48 6.87 -12.21 -21.62
C VAL A 48 5.55 -11.49 -21.89
N ALA A 49 4.50 -12.26 -22.19
CA ALA A 49 3.15 -11.75 -22.38
C ALA A 49 2.17 -12.53 -21.50
N LEU A 50 1.72 -11.90 -20.42
CA LEU A 50 0.78 -12.48 -19.44
C LEU A 50 -0.61 -11.83 -19.48
N LYS A 51 -0.84 -10.84 -20.35
CA LYS A 51 -2.09 -10.07 -20.46
C LYS A 51 -2.56 -9.48 -19.13
N LEU A 52 -1.62 -9.04 -18.31
CA LEU A 52 -1.89 -8.39 -17.03
C LEU A 52 -2.09 -6.88 -17.23
N VAL A 53 -2.67 -6.22 -16.22
CA VAL A 53 -2.80 -4.76 -16.22
C VAL A 53 -1.51 -4.14 -15.69
N ASP A 54 -0.92 -3.22 -16.44
CA ASP A 54 0.33 -2.56 -16.04
C ASP A 54 0.16 -1.69 -14.81
N VAL A 55 1.11 -1.76 -13.88
CA VAL A 55 1.28 -0.79 -12.80
C VAL A 55 1.92 0.48 -13.34
N ASN A 56 1.43 1.61 -12.86
CA ASN A 56 2.01 2.93 -13.06
C ASN A 56 2.95 3.28 -11.91
N LEU A 57 4.14 2.67 -11.94
CA LEU A 57 5.19 2.94 -10.95
C LEU A 57 5.82 4.32 -11.20
N ILE A 58 5.87 5.16 -10.17
CA ILE A 58 6.55 6.45 -10.16
C ILE A 58 7.72 6.35 -9.19
N ARG A 59 8.94 6.24 -9.73
CA ARG A 59 10.15 6.08 -8.92
C ARG A 59 10.92 7.37 -8.87
N GLN A 60 11.28 7.82 -7.67
CA GLN A 60 12.08 9.04 -7.52
C GLN A 60 13.43 8.97 -8.26
N ILE A 61 14.01 7.77 -8.42
CA ILE A 61 15.30 7.57 -9.08
C ILE A 61 15.23 7.75 -10.62
N GLU A 62 14.03 7.80 -11.20
CA GLU A 62 13.83 8.02 -12.64
C GLU A 62 13.67 9.50 -12.99
N HIS A 63 13.54 10.36 -11.99
CA HIS A 63 13.29 11.78 -12.17
C HIS A 63 14.48 12.58 -11.62
N PRO A 64 15.21 13.33 -12.48
CA PRO A 64 16.39 14.07 -12.08
C PRO A 64 16.14 14.97 -10.85
N GLY A 65 16.97 14.84 -9.82
CA GLY A 65 16.92 15.69 -8.63
C GLY A 65 15.91 15.27 -7.55
N TRP A 66 14.97 14.36 -7.85
CA TRP A 66 13.92 14.01 -6.88
C TRP A 66 14.48 13.28 -5.67
N LEU A 67 15.41 12.34 -5.87
CA LEU A 67 16.07 11.62 -4.79
C LEU A 67 16.81 12.59 -3.86
N GLU A 68 17.54 13.55 -4.42
CA GLU A 68 18.29 14.56 -3.67
C GLU A 68 17.33 15.46 -2.88
N LEU A 69 16.25 15.91 -3.51
CA LEU A 69 15.22 16.74 -2.87
C LEU A 69 14.59 16.02 -1.68
N THR A 70 14.10 14.79 -1.87
CA THR A 70 13.42 14.06 -0.80
C THR A 70 14.39 13.64 0.30
N SER A 71 15.66 13.39 -0.03
CA SER A 71 16.72 13.12 0.97
C SER A 71 16.99 14.34 1.84
N ALA A 72 16.88 15.54 1.27
CA ALA A 72 17.00 16.81 1.99
C ALA A 72 15.69 17.24 2.69
N GLY A 73 14.64 16.42 2.65
CA GLY A 73 13.35 16.75 3.28
C GLY A 73 12.49 17.73 2.49
N ASN A 74 12.78 17.88 1.19
CA ASN A 74 12.05 18.73 0.26
C ASN A 74 11.14 17.91 -0.65
N LEU A 75 10.14 18.58 -1.22
CA LEU A 75 9.26 18.00 -2.24
C LEU A 75 9.86 18.18 -3.63
N PRO A 76 9.60 17.25 -4.57
CA PRO A 76 9.74 17.57 -5.98
C PRO A 76 8.80 18.74 -6.37
N PRO A 77 9.10 19.49 -7.44
CA PRO A 77 8.20 20.53 -7.92
C PRO A 77 6.79 19.98 -8.17
N GLU A 78 5.76 20.62 -7.61
CA GLU A 78 4.38 20.12 -7.68
C GLU A 78 3.89 19.93 -9.13
N SER A 79 4.15 20.92 -9.99
CA SER A 79 3.76 20.87 -11.41
C SER A 79 4.41 19.72 -12.15
N GLU A 80 5.66 19.40 -11.81
CA GLU A 80 6.41 18.28 -12.40
C GLU A 80 5.83 16.96 -11.92
N PHE A 81 5.68 16.77 -10.60
CA PHE A 81 5.11 15.55 -10.03
C PHE A 81 3.70 15.27 -10.55
N ARG A 82 2.82 16.28 -10.56
CA ARG A 82 1.45 16.14 -11.09
C ARG A 82 1.45 15.82 -12.58
N THR A 83 2.37 16.37 -13.37
CA THR A 83 2.49 16.00 -14.78
C THR A 83 2.88 14.53 -14.95
N VAL A 84 3.81 14.02 -14.14
CA VAL A 84 4.18 12.60 -14.13
C VAL A 84 3.01 11.73 -13.70
N ALA A 85 2.32 12.09 -12.61
CA ALA A 85 1.18 11.34 -12.10
C ALA A 85 0.00 11.28 -13.09
N ARG A 86 -0.29 12.38 -13.79
CA ARG A 86 -1.31 12.41 -14.86
C ARG A 86 -0.95 11.51 -16.02
N ARG A 87 0.29 11.57 -16.52
CA ARG A 87 0.76 10.68 -17.59
C ARG A 87 0.72 9.21 -17.17
N ALA A 88 1.09 8.92 -15.93
CA ALA A 88 0.94 7.60 -15.32
C ALA A 88 -0.53 7.15 -15.32
N ALA A 89 -1.46 8.00 -14.87
CA ALA A 89 -2.88 7.71 -14.92
C ALA A 89 -3.35 7.40 -16.35
N GLU A 90 -2.98 8.22 -17.34
CA GLU A 90 -3.36 8.06 -18.75
C GLU A 90 -2.83 6.76 -19.38
N ARG A 91 -1.63 6.31 -19.00
CA ARG A 91 -0.94 5.17 -19.61
C ARG A 91 -1.66 3.83 -19.41
N SER A 92 -2.11 3.54 -18.20
CA SER A 92 -2.74 2.25 -17.86
C SER A 92 -3.86 2.42 -16.83
N PRO A 93 -4.97 1.65 -16.90
CA PRO A 93 -6.00 1.56 -15.85
C PRO A 93 -5.47 1.05 -14.50
N GLY A 94 -4.29 0.44 -14.46
CA GLY A 94 -3.73 -0.14 -13.26
C GLY A 94 -3.31 0.86 -12.17
N PRO A 95 -2.85 0.36 -11.02
CA PRO A 95 -2.51 1.18 -9.87
C PRO A 95 -1.42 2.21 -10.18
N ILE A 96 -1.50 3.39 -9.56
CA ILE A 96 -0.38 4.32 -9.45
C ILE A 96 0.36 3.98 -8.16
N VAL A 97 1.62 3.57 -8.26
CA VAL A 97 2.42 3.15 -7.10
C VAL A 97 3.63 4.06 -6.98
N LEU A 98 3.80 4.67 -5.81
CA LEU A 98 4.91 5.57 -5.51
C LEU A 98 6.08 4.79 -4.89
N ASP A 99 7.27 4.94 -5.46
CA ASP A 99 8.50 4.29 -5.00
C ASP A 99 9.54 5.34 -4.60
N PHE A 100 9.46 5.75 -3.33
CA PHE A 100 10.24 6.83 -2.72
C PHE A 100 10.99 6.30 -1.49
N GLU A 101 12.06 5.54 -1.70
CA GLU A 101 12.64 4.69 -0.66
C GLU A 101 13.53 5.35 0.40
N ASN A 102 13.74 6.66 0.30
CA ASN A 102 14.57 7.42 1.22
C ASN A 102 13.77 8.19 2.28
N ILE A 103 12.43 8.06 2.28
CA ILE A 103 11.53 8.79 3.18
C ILE A 103 10.59 7.86 3.96
N TRP A 104 10.99 6.61 4.20
CA TRP A 104 10.24 5.66 5.05
C TRP A 104 10.02 6.19 6.46
N LEU A 105 8.96 5.76 7.16
CA LEU A 105 8.77 6.15 8.56
C LEU A 105 9.54 5.22 9.49
N ARG A 106 10.85 5.43 9.61
CA ARG A 106 11.73 4.67 10.50
C ARG A 106 12.72 5.56 11.25
N ASP A 107 13.27 5.07 12.35
CA ASP A 107 14.30 5.76 13.12
C ASP A 107 15.65 5.65 12.37
N ASP A 108 15.93 6.61 11.50
CA ASP A 108 17.14 6.67 10.69
C ASP A 108 17.61 8.12 10.64
N ASN A 109 18.68 8.43 11.37
CA ASN A 109 19.25 9.77 11.48
C ASN A 109 19.88 10.28 10.17
N ARG A 110 19.97 9.45 9.13
CA ARG A 110 20.39 9.83 7.78
C ARG A 110 19.23 10.34 6.94
N GLN A 111 17.99 10.17 7.40
CA GLN A 111 16.79 10.67 6.73
C GLN A 111 16.28 11.95 7.39
N PRO A 112 15.45 12.74 6.70
CA PRO A 112 14.77 13.88 7.32
C PRO A 112 13.96 13.46 8.56
N PRO A 113 13.68 14.38 9.49
CA PRO A 113 12.79 14.13 10.61
C PRO A 113 11.46 13.49 10.16
N VAL A 114 10.88 12.62 11.00
CA VAL A 114 9.68 11.86 10.61
C VAL A 114 8.52 12.77 10.22
N GLU A 115 8.37 13.93 10.86
CA GLU A 115 7.35 14.93 10.57
C GLU A 115 7.49 15.46 9.13
N ARG A 116 8.75 15.65 8.68
CA ARG A 116 9.02 16.06 7.30
C ARG A 116 8.72 14.95 6.32
N ARG A 117 9.09 13.71 6.62
CA ARG A 117 8.75 12.55 5.77
C ARG A 117 7.23 12.35 5.66
N VAL A 118 6.48 12.49 6.76
CA VAL A 118 5.01 12.46 6.76
C VAL A 118 4.44 13.57 5.88
N ALA A 119 4.96 14.80 5.99
CA ALA A 119 4.51 15.92 5.16
C ALA A 119 4.77 15.67 3.67
N ILE A 120 5.92 15.08 3.33
CA ILE A 120 6.25 14.69 1.95
C ILE A 120 5.27 13.63 1.45
N TRP A 121 5.12 12.50 2.16
CA TRP A 121 4.18 11.43 1.79
C TRP A 121 2.75 11.94 1.61
N THR A 122 2.29 12.79 2.54
CA THR A 122 0.96 13.41 2.48
C THR A 122 0.77 14.13 1.16
N LYS A 123 1.74 14.95 0.74
CA LYS A 123 1.66 15.71 -0.50
C LYS A 123 1.75 14.83 -1.73
N LEU A 124 2.70 13.90 -1.78
CA LEU A 124 2.87 13.00 -2.93
C LEU A 124 1.63 12.12 -3.16
N LEU A 125 1.07 11.52 -2.10
CA LEU A 125 -0.15 10.72 -2.20
C LEU A 125 -1.37 11.55 -2.57
N THR A 126 -1.49 12.76 -2.03
CA THR A 126 -2.59 13.69 -2.36
C THR A 126 -2.52 14.12 -3.83
N TRP A 127 -1.34 14.50 -4.32
CA TRP A 127 -1.13 14.88 -5.71
C TRP A 127 -1.37 13.70 -6.65
N ALA A 128 -0.87 12.51 -6.34
CA ALA A 128 -1.11 11.31 -7.13
C ALA A 128 -2.60 10.97 -7.18
N ARG A 129 -3.32 11.09 -6.05
CA ARG A 129 -4.77 10.89 -5.99
C ARG A 129 -5.54 11.90 -6.85
N ALA A 130 -5.12 13.16 -6.86
CA ALA A 130 -5.77 14.22 -7.63
C ALA A 130 -5.68 13.99 -9.14
N GLU A 131 -4.61 13.34 -9.62
CA GLU A 131 -4.46 12.99 -11.04
C GLU A 131 -5.02 11.61 -11.41
N ALA A 132 -5.31 10.76 -10.41
CA ALA A 132 -5.81 9.42 -10.65
C ALA A 132 -7.24 9.46 -11.23
N ARG A 133 -7.55 8.53 -12.13
CA ARG A 133 -8.93 8.36 -12.61
C ARG A 133 -9.85 7.93 -11.47
N PRO A 134 -11.18 8.20 -11.57
CA PRO A 134 -12.15 7.66 -10.62
C PRO A 134 -11.98 6.15 -10.44
N GLY A 135 -11.86 5.70 -9.19
CA GLY A 135 -11.67 4.29 -8.84
C GLY A 135 -10.24 3.74 -9.04
N GLN A 136 -9.32 4.50 -9.63
CA GLN A 136 -7.94 4.03 -9.81
C GLN A 136 -7.21 3.93 -8.46
N ILE A 137 -6.49 2.82 -8.27
CA ILE A 137 -5.75 2.54 -7.04
C ILE A 137 -4.52 3.45 -6.99
N VAL A 138 -4.26 4.06 -5.83
CA VAL A 138 -3.02 4.78 -5.53
C VAL A 138 -2.43 4.20 -4.26
N GLY A 139 -1.12 3.99 -4.19
CA GLY A 139 -0.45 3.57 -2.95
C GLY A 139 1.06 3.70 -3.03
N ALA A 140 1.76 3.25 -1.99
CA ALA A 140 3.21 3.32 -1.90
C ALA A 140 3.85 1.93 -1.87
N TYR A 141 4.83 1.71 -2.75
CA TYR A 141 5.63 0.49 -2.79
C TYR A 141 6.39 0.33 -1.47
N LYS A 142 6.31 -0.87 -0.87
CA LYS A 142 7.10 -1.28 0.30
C LYS A 142 6.92 -0.42 1.55
N PHE A 143 6.08 0.61 1.55
CA PHE A 143 5.98 1.59 2.62
C PHE A 143 5.78 0.93 4.00
N LEU A 144 4.73 0.13 4.15
CA LEU A 144 4.46 -0.57 5.41
C LEU A 144 5.52 -1.62 5.75
N ASN A 145 6.37 -2.08 4.84
CA ASN A 145 7.44 -3.00 5.22
C ASN A 145 8.45 -2.32 6.15
N GLU A 146 8.63 -1.01 5.98
CA GLU A 146 9.72 -0.21 6.55
C GLU A 146 9.26 0.69 7.72
N VAL A 147 7.95 0.80 7.97
CA VAL A 147 7.41 1.60 9.09
C VAL A 147 7.79 1.02 10.45
N ASP A 148 8.42 1.79 11.34
CA ASP A 148 8.60 1.40 12.75
C ASP A 148 7.31 1.49 13.54
N LEU A 149 7.14 0.60 14.54
CA LEU A 149 5.94 0.54 15.38
C LEU A 149 5.61 1.87 16.08
N ARG A 150 6.62 2.66 16.45
CA ARG A 150 6.43 3.96 17.09
C ARG A 150 5.77 5.01 16.19
N PHE A 151 5.79 4.80 14.87
CA PHE A 151 5.16 5.69 13.88
C PHE A 151 3.84 5.12 13.34
N GLU A 152 3.24 4.18 14.08
CA GLU A 152 1.98 3.53 13.67
C GLU A 152 0.85 4.53 13.44
N GLN A 153 0.72 5.58 14.27
CA GLN A 153 -0.33 6.56 14.10
C GLN A 153 -0.17 7.35 12.80
N GLN A 154 1.05 7.80 12.50
CA GLN A 154 1.40 8.49 11.27
C GLN A 154 1.17 7.58 10.05
N ALA A 155 1.46 6.29 10.16
CA ALA A 155 1.15 5.32 9.11
C ALA A 155 -0.36 5.12 8.92
N LYS A 156 -1.17 5.13 9.99
CA LYS A 156 -2.64 5.12 9.89
C LYS A 156 -3.18 6.36 9.20
N ASP A 157 -2.60 7.52 9.48
CA ASP A 157 -3.01 8.79 8.86
C ASP A 157 -2.68 8.80 7.36
N LEU A 158 -1.46 8.39 6.99
CA LEU A 158 -1.06 8.27 5.58
C LEU A 158 -1.84 7.19 4.84
N ALA A 159 -2.14 6.07 5.50
CA ALA A 159 -2.92 5.00 4.90
C ALA A 159 -4.26 5.54 4.38
N ARG A 160 -4.90 6.53 5.00
CA ARG A 160 -6.16 7.13 4.50
C ARG A 160 -6.06 7.70 3.09
N LEU A 161 -4.86 8.03 2.61
CA LEU A 161 -4.59 8.55 1.26
C LEU A 161 -4.33 7.42 0.23
N GLU A 162 -4.00 6.23 0.71
CA GLU A 162 -3.78 5.03 -0.11
C GLU A 162 -5.09 4.27 -0.36
N SER A 163 -5.26 3.71 -1.55
CA SER A 163 -6.33 2.75 -1.89
C SER A 163 -5.98 1.32 -1.48
N ALA A 164 -4.70 0.95 -1.48
CA ALA A 164 -4.22 -0.40 -1.22
C ALA A 164 -2.79 -0.34 -0.68
N PHE A 165 -2.37 -1.39 0.05
CA PHE A 165 -1.00 -1.56 0.50
C PHE A 165 -0.21 -2.45 -0.46
N PHE A 166 1.04 -2.07 -0.74
CA PHE A 166 1.91 -2.75 -1.69
C PHE A 166 3.18 -3.32 -1.03
N PRO A 167 3.07 -4.33 -0.14
CA PRO A 167 4.25 -4.89 0.52
C PRO A 167 5.16 -5.62 -0.47
N GLN A 168 6.47 -5.40 -0.37
CA GLN A 168 7.47 -6.24 -1.04
C GLN A 168 7.53 -7.63 -0.38
N LEU A 169 7.52 -8.68 -1.19
CA LEU A 169 7.59 -10.08 -0.76
C LEU A 169 8.48 -10.92 -1.68
N TYR A 170 9.69 -10.43 -1.95
CA TYR A 170 10.67 -11.14 -2.75
C TYR A 170 11.27 -12.34 -2.02
N THR A 171 11.89 -13.23 -2.79
CA THR A 171 12.31 -14.56 -2.35
C THR A 171 13.82 -14.60 -2.13
N GLY A 172 14.28 -15.08 -0.98
CA GLY A 172 15.68 -15.48 -0.77
C GLY A 172 15.89 -16.97 -1.09
N THR A 173 17.08 -17.35 -1.55
CA THR A 173 17.37 -18.76 -1.84
C THR A 173 17.24 -19.65 -0.61
N ASP A 174 17.57 -19.11 0.56
CA ASP A 174 17.52 -19.74 1.89
C ASP A 174 16.10 -19.86 2.47
N TYR A 175 15.11 -19.20 1.88
CA TYR A 175 13.74 -19.28 2.39
C TYR A 175 13.10 -20.62 2.05
N THR A 176 12.60 -21.32 3.06
CA THR A 176 11.64 -22.41 2.81
C THR A 176 10.29 -21.84 2.37
N HIS A 177 9.39 -22.68 1.84
CA HIS A 177 8.01 -22.27 1.61
C HIS A 177 7.33 -21.77 2.91
N GLY A 178 7.63 -22.41 4.05
CA GLY A 178 7.16 -21.99 5.36
C GLY A 178 7.68 -20.60 5.76
N THR A 179 8.98 -20.35 5.58
CA THR A 179 9.60 -19.04 5.85
C THR A 179 8.97 -17.94 4.99
N TRP A 180 8.78 -18.21 3.69
CA TRP A 180 8.17 -17.24 2.78
C TRP A 180 6.72 -16.94 3.16
N THR A 181 5.93 -17.98 3.48
CA THR A 181 4.53 -17.83 3.92
C THR A 181 4.42 -17.12 5.27
N ALA A 182 5.33 -17.36 6.22
CA ALA A 182 5.38 -16.63 7.48
C ALA A 182 5.64 -15.13 7.25
N ARG A 183 6.53 -14.79 6.30
CA ARG A 183 6.75 -13.39 5.89
C ARG A 183 5.47 -12.79 5.29
N LEU A 184 4.78 -13.51 4.40
CA LEU A 184 3.48 -13.07 3.84
C LEU A 184 2.48 -12.73 4.95
N ARG A 185 2.26 -13.66 5.89
CA ARG A 185 1.36 -13.47 7.03
C ARG A 185 1.75 -12.28 7.89
N ALA A 186 3.05 -12.07 8.14
CA ALA A 186 3.52 -10.92 8.89
C ALA A 186 3.24 -9.59 8.16
N ARG A 187 3.39 -9.54 6.83
CA ARG A 187 3.04 -8.35 6.03
C ARG A 187 1.54 -8.09 6.04
N ILE A 188 0.71 -9.12 5.87
CA ILE A 188 -0.75 -9.01 5.98
C ILE A 188 -1.13 -8.53 7.38
N GLY A 189 -0.63 -9.15 8.44
CA GLY A 189 -0.93 -8.75 9.82
C GLY A 189 -0.56 -7.30 10.11
N LYS A 190 0.58 -6.82 9.60
CA LYS A 190 0.97 -5.41 9.70
C LYS A 190 0.00 -4.50 8.94
N ALA A 191 -0.36 -4.84 7.71
CA ALA A 191 -1.35 -4.11 6.92
C ALA A 191 -2.71 -4.03 7.64
N ARG A 192 -3.21 -5.16 8.14
CA ARG A 192 -4.50 -5.23 8.85
C ARG A 192 -4.51 -4.46 10.17
N ARG A 193 -3.36 -4.30 10.83
CA ARG A 193 -3.22 -3.45 12.03
C ARG A 193 -3.33 -1.95 11.69
N ILE A 194 -2.87 -1.54 10.51
CA ILE A 194 -2.99 -0.15 10.05
C ILE A 194 -4.41 0.13 9.55
N ASP A 195 -4.92 -0.71 8.66
CA ASP A 195 -6.29 -0.64 8.16
C ASP A 195 -6.79 -2.06 7.82
N PRO A 196 -7.74 -2.63 8.59
CA PRO A 196 -8.18 -4.01 8.40
C PRO A 196 -8.91 -4.22 7.07
N ALA A 197 -9.56 -3.20 6.52
CA ALA A 197 -10.35 -3.30 5.29
C ALA A 197 -9.53 -3.06 4.02
N LYS A 198 -8.34 -2.46 4.13
CA LYS A 198 -7.55 -2.04 2.98
C LYS A 198 -7.01 -3.21 2.14
N PRO A 199 -7.19 -3.22 0.81
CA PRO A 199 -6.61 -4.26 -0.02
C PRO A 199 -5.09 -4.38 0.14
N VAL A 200 -4.57 -5.61 0.09
CA VAL A 200 -3.14 -5.90 0.09
C VAL A 200 -2.77 -6.53 -1.25
N ILE A 201 -1.89 -5.87 -2.01
CA ILE A 201 -1.44 -6.31 -3.33
C ILE A 201 0.08 -6.48 -3.25
N ALA A 202 0.54 -7.72 -3.10
CA ALA A 202 1.96 -7.98 -2.80
C ALA A 202 2.83 -7.86 -4.06
N TYR A 203 3.98 -7.20 -3.93
CA TYR A 203 5.02 -7.22 -4.94
C TYR A 203 5.85 -8.50 -4.81
N ILE A 204 5.88 -9.31 -5.87
CA ILE A 204 6.66 -10.55 -5.95
C ILE A 204 7.62 -10.48 -7.15
N TRP A 205 8.68 -11.26 -7.11
CA TRP A 205 9.72 -11.27 -8.14
C TRP A 205 10.06 -12.72 -8.51
N PRO A 206 10.00 -13.12 -9.80
CA PRO A 206 10.38 -14.47 -10.23
C PRO A 206 11.88 -14.78 -10.13
N GLN A 207 12.70 -13.82 -9.67
CA GLN A 207 14.11 -14.05 -9.35
C GLN A 207 14.34 -13.92 -7.84
N TYR A 208 15.40 -14.55 -7.36
CA TYR A 208 15.83 -14.41 -5.97
C TYR A 208 16.37 -12.99 -5.71
N GLU A 209 16.00 -12.41 -4.58
CA GLU A 209 16.52 -11.16 -4.06
C GLU A 209 17.84 -11.36 -3.33
N THR A 210 17.95 -12.43 -2.53
CA THR A 210 19.11 -12.72 -1.69
C THR A 210 19.68 -14.13 -1.92
N GLY A 211 20.95 -14.31 -1.56
CA GLY A 211 21.68 -15.57 -1.65
C GLY A 211 22.22 -15.86 -3.06
N GLN A 212 21.35 -15.98 -4.07
CA GLN A 212 21.73 -15.95 -5.48
C GLN A 212 20.94 -14.88 -6.23
N PRO A 213 21.24 -13.58 -6.00
CA PRO A 213 20.46 -12.49 -6.56
C PRO A 213 20.34 -12.59 -8.09
N GLY A 214 19.12 -12.49 -8.61
CA GLY A 214 18.85 -12.58 -10.04
C GLY A 214 18.74 -14.01 -10.61
N ALA A 215 19.06 -15.06 -9.85
CA ALA A 215 18.75 -16.42 -10.28
C ALA A 215 17.23 -16.67 -10.25
N TRP A 216 16.71 -17.47 -11.17
CA TRP A 216 15.28 -17.75 -11.28
C TRP A 216 14.77 -18.62 -10.13
N VAL A 217 13.60 -18.28 -9.61
CA VAL A 217 12.86 -19.12 -8.66
C VAL A 217 12.33 -20.35 -9.42
N PRO A 218 12.55 -21.59 -8.92
CA PRO A 218 11.99 -22.80 -9.51
C PRO A 218 10.47 -22.71 -9.72
N GLY A 219 9.97 -23.29 -10.80
CA GLY A 219 8.56 -23.14 -11.20
C GLY A 219 7.56 -23.66 -10.16
N ASP A 220 7.83 -24.81 -9.57
CA ASP A 220 7.03 -25.39 -8.48
C ASP A 220 6.99 -24.47 -7.24
N ARG A 221 8.15 -23.90 -6.89
CA ARG A 221 8.26 -22.93 -5.80
C ARG A 221 7.51 -21.64 -6.11
N TRP A 222 7.60 -21.13 -7.33
CA TRP A 222 6.84 -19.97 -7.79
C TRP A 222 5.34 -20.21 -7.72
N ARG A 223 4.87 -21.37 -8.22
CA ARG A 223 3.47 -21.77 -8.14
C ARG A 223 2.96 -21.80 -6.71
N ALA A 224 3.72 -22.41 -5.80
CA ALA A 224 3.36 -22.47 -4.38
C ALA A 224 3.26 -21.06 -3.74
N GLN A 225 4.04 -20.08 -4.21
CA GLN A 225 3.96 -18.69 -3.74
C GLN A 225 2.68 -18.00 -4.25
N LEU A 226 2.29 -18.21 -5.51
CA LEU A 226 1.02 -17.72 -6.06
C LEU A 226 -0.19 -18.29 -5.30
N ASP A 227 -0.20 -19.61 -5.07
CA ASP A 227 -1.27 -20.27 -4.32
C ASP A 227 -1.34 -19.76 -2.87
N ALA A 228 -0.19 -19.46 -2.25
CA ALA A 228 -0.13 -18.87 -0.92
C ALA A 228 -0.69 -17.45 -0.87
N LEU A 229 -0.45 -16.60 -1.88
CA LEU A 229 -1.04 -15.26 -1.94
C LEU A 229 -2.57 -15.32 -1.90
N LEU A 230 -3.16 -16.19 -2.73
CA LEU A 230 -4.60 -16.40 -2.79
C LEU A 230 -5.14 -16.95 -1.46
N ARG A 231 -4.55 -18.03 -0.94
CA ARG A 231 -5.01 -18.67 0.30
C ARG A 231 -4.91 -17.79 1.53
N GLU A 232 -3.85 -16.98 1.65
CA GLU A 232 -3.63 -16.13 2.83
C GLU A 232 -4.44 -14.83 2.78
N GLY A 233 -5.22 -14.60 1.71
CA GLY A 233 -6.17 -13.50 1.62
C GLY A 233 -5.56 -12.17 1.20
N THR A 234 -4.54 -12.18 0.33
CA THR A 234 -4.22 -10.97 -0.42
C THR A 234 -5.31 -10.69 -1.46
N ASN A 235 -5.34 -9.46 -1.96
CA ASN A 235 -6.29 -9.03 -2.99
C ASN A 235 -5.68 -9.08 -4.38
N GLY A 236 -4.47 -9.63 -4.50
CA GLY A 236 -3.72 -9.64 -5.73
C GLY A 236 -2.22 -9.61 -5.52
N PHE A 237 -1.52 -9.46 -6.64
CA PHE A 237 -0.07 -9.33 -6.67
C PHE A 237 0.40 -8.50 -7.86
N VAL A 238 1.61 -7.97 -7.73
CA VAL A 238 2.37 -7.34 -8.82
C VAL A 238 3.57 -8.20 -9.11
N ILE A 239 3.78 -8.58 -10.38
CA ILE A 239 5.03 -9.20 -10.81
C ILE A 239 6.02 -8.09 -11.12
N TRP A 240 7.08 -8.00 -10.34
CA TRP A 240 8.17 -7.06 -10.59
C TRP A 240 9.29 -7.73 -11.37
N GLY A 241 10.05 -6.92 -12.11
CA GLY A 241 11.29 -7.32 -12.74
C GLY A 241 12.20 -6.11 -12.96
N PRO A 242 13.52 -6.29 -12.98
CA PRO A 242 14.47 -5.20 -13.04
C PRO A 242 14.35 -4.44 -14.37
N VAL A 243 14.30 -3.11 -14.30
CA VAL A 243 14.33 -2.23 -15.49
C VAL A 243 15.72 -2.22 -16.13
N ARG A 244 16.77 -2.33 -15.32
CA ARG A 244 18.16 -2.33 -15.79
C ARG A 244 18.63 -3.76 -15.99
N ASN A 245 19.12 -4.06 -17.19
CA ASN A 245 19.66 -5.37 -17.58
C ASN A 245 18.73 -6.55 -17.24
N PRO A 246 17.44 -6.53 -17.70
CA PRO A 246 16.58 -7.69 -17.54
C PRO A 246 17.21 -8.90 -18.25
N PRO A 247 17.20 -10.10 -17.65
CA PRO A 247 17.73 -11.29 -18.31
C PRO A 247 16.95 -11.58 -19.60
N PRO A 248 17.63 -11.93 -20.70
CA PRO A 248 17.00 -12.10 -22.00
C PRO A 248 16.16 -13.37 -22.11
N ASP A 249 16.35 -14.33 -21.20
CA ASP A 249 15.73 -15.66 -21.23
C ASP A 249 14.43 -15.75 -20.42
N ALA A 250 13.95 -14.65 -19.84
CA ALA A 250 12.78 -14.64 -18.96
C ALA A 250 11.53 -15.33 -19.53
N ALA A 251 11.30 -15.22 -20.85
CA ALA A 251 10.15 -15.82 -21.53
C ALA A 251 10.16 -17.36 -21.56
N SER A 252 11.33 -18.00 -21.48
CA SER A 252 11.46 -19.46 -21.45
C SER A 252 11.46 -20.03 -20.03
N GLN A 253 11.42 -19.17 -19.01
CA GLN A 253 11.55 -19.60 -17.62
C GLN A 253 10.23 -20.17 -17.07
N PRO A 254 10.29 -21.16 -16.17
CA PRO A 254 9.10 -21.87 -15.68
C PRO A 254 8.02 -20.97 -15.06
N TRP A 255 8.41 -19.84 -14.45
CA TRP A 255 7.47 -18.93 -13.78
C TRP A 255 6.41 -18.37 -14.73
N VAL A 256 6.70 -18.21 -16.03
CA VAL A 256 5.73 -17.71 -17.03
C VAL A 256 4.58 -18.69 -17.20
N ALA A 257 4.89 -19.97 -17.43
CA ALA A 257 3.88 -21.01 -17.60
C ALA A 257 3.07 -21.21 -16.32
N GLN A 258 3.72 -21.20 -15.16
CA GLN A 258 3.07 -21.35 -13.86
C GLN A 258 2.15 -20.17 -13.55
N THR A 259 2.53 -18.95 -13.93
CA THR A 259 1.67 -17.77 -13.78
C THR A 259 0.42 -17.89 -14.65
N ARG A 260 0.55 -18.28 -15.93
CA ARG A 260 -0.60 -18.48 -16.81
C ARG A 260 -1.56 -19.53 -16.24
N GLN A 261 -1.05 -20.69 -15.86
CA GLN A 261 -1.85 -21.76 -15.27
C GLN A 261 -2.56 -21.33 -13.98
N PHE A 262 -1.91 -20.50 -13.15
CA PHE A 262 -2.54 -19.95 -11.97
C PHE A 262 -3.67 -18.97 -12.34
N LEU A 263 -3.44 -18.05 -13.28
CA LEU A 263 -4.44 -17.08 -13.73
C LEU A 263 -5.65 -17.74 -14.39
N ASP A 264 -5.43 -18.79 -15.18
CA ASP A 264 -6.50 -19.58 -15.82
C ASP A 264 -7.36 -20.34 -14.79
N ALA A 265 -6.88 -20.49 -13.55
CA ALA A 265 -7.55 -21.21 -12.47
C ALA A 265 -8.20 -20.30 -11.41
N LEU A 266 -8.10 -18.97 -11.56
CA LEU A 266 -8.79 -17.98 -10.70
C LEU A 266 -10.29 -17.89 -11.04
#